data_AF-A0A2G4IBW0-F1
#
_entry.id   AF-A0A2G4IBW0-F1
#
_cell.length_a   1.000
_cell.length_b   1.000
_cell.length_c   1.000
_cell.angle_alpha   90.00
_cell.angle_beta   90.00
_cell.angle_gamma   90.00
#
_symmetry.space_group_name_H-M   'P 1'
#
loop_
_entity.id
_entity.type
_entity.pdbx_description
1 polymer ?
#
loop_
_entity_poly.entity_id
_entity_poly.type
_entity_poly.pdbx_seq_one_letter_code
_entity_poly.pdbx_strand_id
1 'polypeptide(L)'
;MPDLRNLARITAAVRAYPPVPAERDEPFWEAAVALVLREREAQGGVELLFITRAIREGDPWSGQVALPGGRRDEGDVDLADTAVRETCEETGLDIRLHGELVGPLDDLRPRTPMLPPVIVRPYVATIVGAPPVVLSDEVAGHFWVPLDALLDPANRRRTRVRTRGAFWMWRDAIHYDGQVIWGLTEIIVRNFHEVVR
;
A
#
# COMPACT_ATOMS: atom_id res chain seq x y z
N MET A 1 2.15 9.52 22.66
CA MET A 1 1.72 8.67 21.54
C MET A 1 1.68 9.56 20.30
N PRO A 2 2.14 9.07 19.14
CA PRO A 2 2.02 9.79 17.88
C PRO A 2 0.54 10.10 17.65
N ASP A 3 0.26 11.31 17.21
CA ASP A 3 -1.10 11.68 16.83
C ASP A 3 -1.34 11.22 15.38
N LEU A 4 -1.73 9.95 15.23
CA LEU A 4 -2.07 9.32 13.94
C LEU A 4 -3.29 9.96 13.25
N ARG A 5 -3.92 10.95 13.90
CA ARG A 5 -4.99 11.75 13.33
C ARG A 5 -4.48 13.02 12.64
N ASN A 6 -3.19 13.33 12.76
CA ASN A 6 -2.60 14.54 12.22
C ASN A 6 -1.73 14.23 10.99
N LEU A 7 -2.26 14.55 9.82
CA LEU A 7 -1.58 14.29 8.55
C LEU A 7 -0.23 15.01 8.46
N ALA A 8 -0.12 16.25 8.95
CA ALA A 8 1.13 17.01 8.91
C ALA A 8 2.25 16.38 9.77
N ARG A 9 1.91 15.75 10.90
CA ARG A 9 2.88 15.00 11.70
C ARG A 9 3.33 13.73 11.00
N ILE A 10 2.40 13.01 10.40
CA ILE A 10 2.69 11.83 9.60
C ILE A 10 3.65 12.17 8.45
N THR A 11 3.36 13.23 7.70
CA THR A 11 4.23 13.64 6.58
C THR A 11 5.60 14.10 7.06
N ALA A 12 5.69 14.83 8.17
CA ALA A 12 6.97 15.22 8.75
C ALA A 12 7.82 14.01 9.18
N ALA A 13 7.23 13.00 9.80
CA ALA A 13 7.93 11.77 10.19
C ALA A 13 8.46 11.01 8.97
N VAL A 14 7.65 10.86 7.93
CA VAL A 14 8.08 10.18 6.69
C VAL A 14 9.20 10.95 5.98
N ARG A 15 9.10 12.29 5.89
CA ARG A 15 10.16 13.11 5.25
C ARG A 15 11.50 13.03 5.99
N ALA A 16 11.47 12.82 7.30
CA ALA A 16 12.66 12.67 8.12
C ALA A 16 13.22 11.23 8.14
N TYR A 17 12.47 10.26 7.60
CA TYR A 17 12.84 8.84 7.65
C TYR A 17 13.88 8.50 6.57
N PRO A 18 15.06 7.98 6.93
CA PRO A 18 16.05 7.50 5.96
C PRO A 18 15.71 6.06 5.54
N PRO A 19 15.16 5.83 4.33
CA PRO A 19 14.75 4.48 3.90
C PRO A 19 15.96 3.57 3.74
N VAL A 20 15.80 2.31 4.14
CA VAL A 20 16.81 1.27 3.96
C VAL A 20 16.60 0.58 2.61
N PRO A 21 17.53 0.71 1.66
CA PRO A 21 17.44 0.00 0.39
C PRO A 21 17.69 -1.50 0.59
N ALA A 22 17.03 -2.32 -0.21
CA ALA A 22 17.31 -3.75 -0.25
C ALA A 22 18.61 -3.99 -1.03
N GLU A 23 19.30 -5.08 -0.70
CA GLU A 23 20.43 -5.56 -1.49
C GLU A 23 19.98 -5.84 -2.95
N ARG A 24 20.90 -5.84 -3.90
CA ARG A 24 20.62 -5.85 -5.36
C ARG A 24 21.53 -6.84 -6.09
N ASP A 25 21.67 -8.04 -5.54
CA ASP A 25 22.77 -8.97 -5.86
C ASP A 25 22.48 -9.98 -6.98
N GLU A 26 21.24 -10.06 -7.45
CA GLU A 26 20.78 -10.94 -8.52
C GLU A 26 19.87 -10.15 -9.48
N PRO A 27 19.56 -10.63 -10.69
CA PRO A 27 18.49 -10.03 -11.49
C PRO A 27 17.19 -9.98 -10.68
N PHE A 28 16.57 -8.79 -10.56
CA PHE A 28 15.30 -8.59 -9.86
C PHE A 28 14.34 -7.75 -10.69
N TRP A 29 13.05 -7.92 -10.43
CA TRP A 29 12.04 -6.94 -10.80
C TRP A 29 11.98 -5.84 -9.75
N GLU A 30 11.80 -4.60 -10.18
CA GLU A 30 11.43 -3.50 -9.28
C GLU A 30 9.94 -3.23 -9.39
N ALA A 31 9.33 -2.89 -8.25
CA ALA A 31 7.94 -2.51 -8.15
C ALA A 31 7.79 -1.41 -7.10
N ALA A 32 6.75 -0.60 -7.24
CA ALA A 32 6.44 0.45 -6.28
C ALA A 32 4.96 0.43 -5.95
N VAL A 33 4.63 0.77 -4.70
CA VAL A 33 3.25 0.88 -4.22
C VAL A 33 3.06 2.16 -3.44
N ALA A 34 1.84 2.70 -3.43
CA ALA A 34 1.51 3.95 -2.78
C ALA A 34 0.63 3.73 -1.54
N LEU A 35 1.06 4.27 -0.40
CA LEU A 35 0.22 4.54 0.75
C LEU A 35 -0.42 5.91 0.56
N VAL A 36 -1.59 5.96 -0.09
CA VAL A 36 -2.31 7.21 -0.36
C VAL A 36 -3.16 7.60 0.85
N LEU A 37 -2.77 8.68 1.53
CA LEU A 37 -3.40 9.19 2.73
C LEU A 37 -4.26 10.43 2.45
N ARG A 38 -5.36 10.57 3.18
CA ARG A 38 -6.15 11.82 3.20
C ARG A 38 -6.75 12.10 4.57
N GLU A 39 -7.11 13.34 4.80
CA GLU A 39 -7.91 13.71 5.98
C GLU A 39 -9.39 13.33 5.79
N ARG A 40 -10.02 12.86 6.86
CA ARG A 40 -11.44 12.51 6.88
C ARG A 40 -12.28 13.75 7.12
N GLU A 41 -13.15 14.08 6.16
CA GLU A 41 -13.98 15.29 6.22
C GLU A 41 -14.95 15.33 7.41
N ALA A 42 -15.59 14.20 7.77
CA ALA A 42 -16.72 14.19 8.71
C ALA A 42 -16.38 13.81 10.16
N GLN A 43 -15.30 13.05 10.40
CA GLN A 43 -14.97 12.51 11.72
C GLN A 43 -13.56 12.90 12.21
N GLY A 44 -12.81 13.65 11.40
CA GLY A 44 -11.39 13.93 11.63
C GLY A 44 -10.51 12.67 11.54
N GLY A 45 -9.21 12.90 11.54
CA GLY A 45 -8.21 11.85 11.41
C GLY A 45 -7.83 11.55 9.97
N VAL A 46 -6.96 10.55 9.81
CA VAL A 46 -6.37 10.17 8.53
C VAL A 46 -6.85 8.78 8.14
N GLU A 47 -7.10 8.58 6.85
CA GLU A 47 -7.42 7.28 6.29
C GLU A 47 -6.50 6.95 5.11
N LEU A 48 -6.34 5.65 4.86
CA LEU A 48 -5.48 5.07 3.83
C LEU A 48 -6.32 4.35 2.79
N LEU A 49 -6.01 4.59 1.51
CA LEU A 49 -6.64 3.90 0.38
C LEU A 49 -6.14 2.47 0.24
N PHE A 50 -7.07 1.56 -0.01
CA PHE A 50 -6.80 0.21 -0.48
C PHE A 50 -7.61 -0.10 -1.73
N ILE A 51 -7.09 -1.02 -2.53
CA ILE A 51 -7.76 -1.59 -3.69
C ILE A 51 -7.99 -3.08 -3.49
N THR A 52 -9.02 -3.61 -4.15
CA THR A 52 -9.26 -5.05 -4.29
C THR A 52 -8.92 -5.44 -5.71
N ARG A 53 -7.91 -6.29 -5.88
CA ARG A 53 -7.48 -6.75 -7.22
C ARG A 53 -8.61 -7.50 -7.91
N ALA A 54 -8.81 -7.24 -9.21
CA ALA A 54 -9.74 -7.99 -10.03
C ALA A 54 -9.40 -9.48 -10.04
N ILE A 55 -10.41 -10.33 -10.29
CA ILE A 55 -10.20 -11.76 -10.43
C ILE A 55 -9.83 -12.05 -11.88
N ARG A 56 -8.60 -12.50 -12.10
CA ARG A 56 -8.04 -12.87 -13.40
C ARG A 56 -7.50 -14.29 -13.34
N GLU A 57 -7.82 -15.09 -14.36
CA GLU A 57 -7.31 -16.45 -14.44
C GLU A 57 -5.78 -16.45 -14.54
N GLY A 58 -5.12 -17.25 -13.71
CA GLY A 58 -3.66 -17.31 -13.67
C GLY A 58 -2.97 -16.25 -12.79
N ASP A 59 -3.68 -15.23 -12.28
CA ASP A 59 -3.09 -14.30 -11.32
C ASP A 59 -3.22 -14.86 -9.88
N PRO A 60 -2.09 -15.21 -9.23
CA PRO A 60 -2.11 -15.78 -7.88
C PRO A 60 -2.61 -14.82 -6.79
N TRP A 61 -2.72 -13.53 -7.09
CA TRP A 61 -3.11 -12.46 -6.17
C TRP A 61 -4.50 -11.89 -6.43
N SER A 62 -5.23 -12.48 -7.38
CA SER A 62 -6.60 -12.12 -7.70
C SER A 62 -7.52 -12.09 -6.48
N GLY A 63 -8.32 -11.03 -6.38
CA GLY A 63 -9.26 -10.82 -5.27
C GLY A 63 -8.63 -10.44 -3.93
N GLN A 64 -7.31 -10.22 -3.87
CA GLN A 64 -6.65 -9.79 -2.64
C GLN A 64 -6.69 -8.27 -2.49
N VAL A 65 -6.72 -7.83 -1.24
CA VAL A 65 -6.53 -6.43 -0.89
C VAL A 65 -5.07 -6.05 -1.10
N ALA A 66 -4.83 -4.91 -1.76
CA ALA A 66 -3.52 -4.36 -2.03
C ALA A 66 -3.50 -2.84 -1.81
N LEU A 67 -2.28 -2.30 -1.80
CA LEU A 67 -2.06 -0.87 -2.05
C LEU A 67 -2.01 -0.67 -3.57
N PRO A 68 -2.44 0.49 -4.10
CA PRO A 68 -2.21 0.82 -5.51
C PRO A 68 -0.73 0.75 -5.85
N GLY A 69 -0.40 0.21 -7.02
CA GLY A 69 0.99 0.04 -7.43
C GLY A 69 1.24 -1.19 -8.29
N GLY A 70 2.43 -1.22 -8.88
CA GLY A 70 2.78 -2.22 -9.88
C GLY A 70 4.27 -2.30 -10.14
N ARG A 71 4.62 -2.95 -11.25
CA ARG A 71 6.00 -3.11 -11.67
C ARG A 71 6.51 -1.81 -12.30
N ARG A 72 7.82 -1.60 -12.18
CA ARG A 72 8.48 -0.52 -12.89
C ARG A 72 8.49 -0.83 -14.38
N ASP A 73 8.07 0.14 -15.17
CA ASP A 73 8.15 0.11 -16.63
C ASP A 73 9.42 0.81 -17.13
N GLU A 74 9.85 0.48 -18.35
CA GLU A 74 11.06 1.08 -18.96
C GLU A 74 10.93 2.61 -19.13
N GLY A 75 9.70 3.11 -19.23
CA GLY A 75 9.40 4.54 -19.32
C GLY A 75 9.45 5.29 -18.00
N ASP A 76 9.45 4.58 -16.85
CA ASP A 76 9.44 5.22 -15.53
C ASP A 76 10.83 5.76 -15.19
N VAL A 77 10.88 7.06 -14.89
CA VAL A 77 12.13 7.75 -14.52
C VAL A 77 12.77 7.08 -13.29
N ASP A 78 11.95 6.77 -12.30
CA ASP A 78 12.32 6.05 -11.08
C ASP A 78 11.09 5.36 -10.45
N LEU A 79 11.27 4.73 -9.29
CA LEU A 79 10.17 4.05 -8.58
C LEU A 79 9.13 5.01 -7.98
N ALA A 80 9.47 6.29 -7.80
CA ALA A 80 8.49 7.28 -7.38
C ALA A 80 7.51 7.57 -8.53
N ASP A 81 8.02 7.67 -9.75
CA ASP A 81 7.21 7.79 -10.97
C ASP A 81 6.32 6.55 -11.18
N THR A 82 6.87 5.34 -10.99
CA THR A 82 6.09 4.09 -11.00
C THR A 82 4.91 4.14 -10.02
N ALA A 83 5.13 4.52 -8.76
CA ALA A 83 4.07 4.57 -7.75
C ALA A 83 2.95 5.56 -8.14
N VAL A 84 3.32 6.71 -8.71
CA VAL A 84 2.36 7.72 -9.17
C VAL A 84 1.58 7.24 -10.39
N ARG A 85 2.27 6.72 -11.41
CA ARG A 85 1.66 6.21 -12.64
C ARG A 85 0.65 5.11 -12.32
N GLU A 86 1.08 4.07 -11.60
CA GLU A 86 0.25 2.92 -11.25
C GLU A 86 -0.96 3.33 -10.42
N THR A 87 -0.79 4.23 -9.44
CA THR A 87 -1.93 4.75 -8.67
C THR A 87 -2.95 5.43 -9.57
N CYS A 88 -2.48 6.25 -10.52
CA CYS A 88 -3.36 6.93 -11.47
C CYS A 88 -4.05 5.95 -12.42
N GLU A 89 -3.33 4.96 -12.95
CA GLU A 89 -3.87 3.94 -13.85
C GLU A 89 -4.93 3.07 -13.15
N GLU A 90 -4.68 2.63 -11.92
CA GLU A 90 -5.57 1.74 -11.18
C GLU A 90 -6.78 2.43 -10.56
N THR A 91 -6.65 3.71 -10.17
CA THR A 91 -7.66 4.41 -9.36
C THR A 91 -8.12 5.75 -9.91
N GLY A 92 -7.53 6.23 -11.01
CA GLY A 92 -7.78 7.57 -11.57
C GLY A 92 -7.25 8.71 -10.69
N LEU A 93 -6.64 8.40 -9.54
CA LEU A 93 -6.11 9.40 -8.62
C LEU A 93 -4.72 9.84 -9.06
N ASP A 94 -4.65 11.02 -9.65
CA ASP A 94 -3.37 11.68 -9.92
C ASP A 94 -2.84 12.38 -8.65
N ILE A 95 -1.85 11.75 -8.02
CA ILE A 95 -1.16 12.28 -6.82
C ILE A 95 -0.53 13.65 -7.11
N ARG A 96 -0.01 13.89 -8.32
CA ARG A 96 0.65 15.16 -8.68
C ARG A 96 -0.36 16.30 -8.83
N LEU A 97 -1.60 15.97 -9.21
CA LEU A 97 -2.67 16.96 -9.35
C LEU A 97 -3.38 17.23 -8.02
N HIS A 98 -3.59 16.20 -7.21
CA HIS A 98 -4.45 16.27 -6.02
C HIS A 98 -3.72 16.30 -4.69
N GLY A 99 -2.39 16.17 -4.68
CA GLY A 99 -1.60 16.28 -3.46
C GLY A 99 -0.11 16.19 -3.73
N GLU A 100 0.58 15.28 -3.04
CA GLU A 100 2.02 15.13 -3.18
C GLU A 100 2.52 13.74 -2.80
N LEU A 101 3.66 13.37 -3.38
CA LEU A 101 4.46 12.25 -2.90
C LEU A 101 5.34 12.73 -1.74
N VAL A 102 5.20 12.12 -0.57
CA VAL A 102 5.86 12.56 0.67
C VAL A 102 7.26 11.99 0.77
N GLY A 103 7.40 10.68 0.52
CA GLY A 103 8.68 9.98 0.62
C GLY A 103 8.54 8.45 0.63
N PRO A 104 9.64 7.73 0.39
CA PRO A 104 9.68 6.28 0.43
C PRO A 104 9.77 5.72 1.85
N LEU A 105 9.43 4.43 1.98
CA LEU A 105 9.77 3.58 3.14
C LEU A 105 10.85 2.57 2.74
N ASP A 106 11.21 1.66 3.65
CA ASP A 106 12.17 0.58 3.39
C ASP A 106 11.77 -0.29 2.20
N ASP A 107 12.77 -0.72 1.43
CA ASP A 107 12.57 -1.73 0.39
C ASP A 107 12.21 -3.06 1.02
N LEU A 108 11.26 -3.75 0.42
CA LEU A 108 10.83 -5.08 0.83
C LEU A 108 11.14 -6.10 -0.26
N ARG A 109 11.67 -7.25 0.16
CA ARG A 109 11.80 -8.45 -0.67
C ARG A 109 10.74 -9.46 -0.24
N PRO A 110 9.59 -9.55 -0.93
CA PRO A 110 8.57 -10.54 -0.62
C PRO A 110 9.17 -11.94 -0.77
N ARG A 111 8.97 -12.81 0.23
CA ARG A 111 9.46 -14.21 0.21
C ARG A 111 8.65 -15.12 -0.72
N THR A 112 7.92 -14.52 -1.66
CA THR A 112 7.14 -15.24 -2.65
C THR A 112 8.10 -15.93 -3.62
N PRO A 113 7.95 -17.23 -3.89
CA PRO A 113 8.77 -17.91 -4.89
C PRO A 113 8.35 -17.40 -6.28
N MET A 114 9.07 -16.40 -6.79
CA MET A 114 9.00 -15.85 -8.13
C MET A 114 10.43 -15.66 -8.65
N LEU A 115 10.63 -15.92 -9.94
CA LEU A 115 11.93 -15.75 -10.60
C LEU A 115 11.74 -14.84 -11.84
N PRO A 116 12.51 -13.75 -11.97
CA PRO A 116 13.40 -13.19 -10.93
C PRO A 116 12.60 -12.68 -9.70
N PRO A 117 13.24 -12.57 -8.51
CA PRO A 117 12.62 -12.01 -7.32
C PRO A 117 12.20 -10.55 -7.55
N VAL A 118 11.25 -10.06 -6.75
CA VAL A 118 10.80 -8.66 -6.81
C VAL A 118 11.29 -7.88 -5.58
N ILE A 119 11.74 -6.65 -5.79
CA ILE A 119 11.96 -5.65 -4.76
C ILE A 119 10.82 -4.64 -4.85
N VAL A 120 10.10 -4.44 -3.76
CA VAL A 120 8.97 -3.51 -3.68
C VAL A 120 9.35 -2.32 -2.82
N ARG A 121 9.23 -1.11 -3.35
CA ARG A 121 9.41 0.14 -2.61
C ARG A 121 8.06 0.80 -2.33
N PRO A 122 7.63 0.89 -1.06
CA PRO A 122 6.45 1.66 -0.69
C PRO A 122 6.76 3.16 -0.67
N TYR A 123 5.83 3.97 -1.15
CA TYR A 123 5.85 5.42 -1.04
C TYR A 123 4.63 5.92 -0.30
N VAL A 124 4.81 6.88 0.60
CA VAL A 124 3.68 7.58 1.21
C VAL A 124 3.33 8.78 0.33
N ALA A 125 2.04 8.92 0.04
CA ALA A 125 1.48 10.05 -0.68
C ALA A 125 0.33 10.66 0.12
N THR A 126 0.05 11.93 -0.10
CA THR A 126 -1.16 12.58 0.40
C THR A 126 -2.00 13.07 -0.76
N ILE A 127 -3.32 13.11 -0.54
CA ILE A 127 -4.26 13.81 -1.41
C ILE A 127 -5.14 14.74 -0.57
N VAL A 128 -5.59 15.83 -1.19
CA VAL A 128 -6.46 16.84 -0.57
C VAL A 128 -7.90 16.61 -1.00
N GLY A 129 -8.81 16.61 -0.03
CA GLY A 129 -10.25 16.40 -0.25
C GLY A 129 -10.57 14.97 -0.67
N ALA A 130 -11.65 14.82 -1.45
CA ALA A 130 -12.15 13.54 -1.92
C ALA A 130 -12.27 13.52 -3.46
N PRO A 131 -11.14 13.56 -4.21
CA PRO A 131 -11.19 13.38 -5.66
C PRO A 131 -11.87 12.03 -6.01
N PRO A 132 -12.63 11.97 -7.11
CA PRO A 132 -13.34 10.76 -7.50
C PRO A 132 -12.34 9.65 -7.82
N VAL A 133 -12.62 8.46 -7.30
CA VAL A 133 -11.87 7.24 -7.65
C VAL A 133 -12.54 6.59 -8.85
N VAL A 134 -11.78 6.39 -9.92
CA VAL A 134 -12.22 5.73 -11.16
C VAL A 134 -11.33 4.52 -11.38
N LEU A 135 -11.90 3.32 -11.22
CA LEU A 135 -11.15 2.08 -11.25
C LEU A 135 -10.90 1.60 -12.67
N SER A 136 -9.70 1.07 -12.92
CA SER A 136 -9.42 0.30 -14.13
C SER A 136 -10.02 -1.12 -14.04
N ASP A 137 -9.91 -1.88 -15.13
CA ASP A 137 -10.31 -3.29 -15.19
C ASP A 137 -9.41 -4.20 -14.32
N GLU A 138 -8.25 -3.71 -13.88
CA GLU A 138 -7.34 -4.36 -12.95
C GLU A 138 -7.89 -4.42 -11.52
N VAL A 139 -8.84 -3.54 -11.19
CA VAL A 139 -9.32 -3.30 -9.83
C VAL A 139 -10.82 -3.53 -9.73
N ALA A 140 -11.22 -4.47 -8.86
CA ALA A 140 -12.63 -4.79 -8.61
C ALA A 140 -13.32 -3.84 -7.64
N GLY A 141 -12.56 -3.13 -6.81
CA GLY A 141 -13.11 -2.21 -5.81
C GLY A 141 -12.03 -1.42 -5.09
N HIS A 142 -12.45 -0.39 -4.36
CA HIS A 142 -11.58 0.37 -3.47
C HIS A 142 -12.31 0.65 -2.16
N PHE A 143 -11.54 0.93 -1.11
CA PHE A 143 -12.09 1.37 0.16
C PHE A 143 -11.04 2.15 0.94
N TRP A 144 -11.51 3.03 1.81
CA TRP A 144 -10.67 3.81 2.71
C TRP A 144 -10.75 3.22 4.11
N VAL A 145 -9.60 3.09 4.78
CA VAL A 145 -9.53 2.60 6.15
C VAL A 145 -8.92 3.67 7.05
N PRO A 146 -9.60 4.09 8.13
CA PRO A 146 -9.02 4.98 9.14
C PRO A 146 -7.73 4.40 9.71
N LEU A 147 -6.69 5.23 9.88
CA LEU A 147 -5.41 4.79 10.42
C LEU A 147 -5.55 4.25 11.86
N ASP A 148 -6.45 4.82 12.67
CA ASP A 148 -6.72 4.30 14.00
C ASP A 148 -7.30 2.88 13.97
N ALA A 149 -8.17 2.57 13.01
CA ALA A 149 -8.67 1.22 12.79
C ALA A 149 -7.59 0.25 12.26
N LEU A 150 -6.73 0.67 11.33
CA LEU A 150 -5.64 -0.18 10.81
C LEU A 150 -4.61 -0.58 11.89
N LEU A 151 -4.43 0.31 12.86
CA LEU A 151 -3.40 0.20 13.88
C LEU A 151 -3.94 -0.31 15.22
N ASP A 152 -5.27 -0.43 15.36
CA ASP A 152 -5.92 -1.05 16.50
C ASP A 152 -5.58 -2.56 16.58
N PRO A 153 -4.95 -3.02 17.68
CA PRO A 153 -4.71 -4.44 17.91
C PRO A 153 -5.99 -5.30 17.88
N ALA A 154 -7.16 -4.73 18.20
CA ALA A 154 -8.44 -5.45 18.16
C ALA A 154 -8.83 -5.89 16.73
N ASN A 155 -8.34 -5.20 15.71
CA ASN A 155 -8.58 -5.54 14.31
C ASN A 155 -7.58 -6.57 13.77
N ARG A 156 -6.57 -6.96 14.55
CA ARG A 156 -5.53 -7.90 14.15
C ARG A 156 -5.83 -9.29 14.69
N ARG A 157 -5.82 -10.30 13.82
CA ARG A 157 -6.02 -11.69 14.23
C ARG A 157 -5.42 -12.70 13.28
N ARG A 158 -5.15 -13.88 13.85
CA ARG A 158 -4.70 -15.04 13.09
C ARG A 158 -5.80 -15.48 12.13
N THR A 159 -5.47 -15.56 10.85
CA THR A 159 -6.44 -15.75 9.77
C THR A 159 -5.97 -16.76 8.76
N ARG A 160 -6.87 -17.67 8.38
CA ARG A 160 -6.64 -18.59 7.28
C ARG A 160 -6.86 -17.86 5.97
N VAL A 161 -5.80 -17.70 5.18
CA VAL A 161 -5.80 -17.00 3.89
C VAL A 161 -5.50 -17.98 2.76
N ARG A 162 -5.97 -17.69 1.55
CA ARG A 162 -5.74 -18.54 0.37
C ARG A 162 -4.93 -17.77 -0.67
N THR A 163 -3.82 -18.36 -1.11
CA THR A 163 -3.04 -17.88 -2.27
C THR A 163 -2.44 -19.05 -3.01
N ARG A 164 -2.36 -18.96 -4.34
CA ARG A 164 -1.80 -20.01 -5.21
C ARG A 164 -2.40 -21.39 -4.98
N GLY A 165 -3.71 -21.46 -4.73
CA GLY A 165 -4.41 -22.72 -4.43
C GLY A 165 -4.10 -23.34 -3.06
N ALA A 166 -3.20 -22.74 -2.27
CA ALA A 166 -2.82 -23.21 -0.95
C ALA A 166 -3.40 -22.33 0.16
N PHE A 167 -3.65 -22.93 1.32
CA PHE A 167 -4.05 -22.22 2.52
C PHE A 167 -2.86 -21.95 3.43
N TRP A 168 -2.79 -20.73 3.94
CA TRP A 168 -1.76 -20.27 4.86
C TRP A 168 -2.40 -19.73 6.12
N MET A 169 -1.68 -19.84 7.23
CA MET A 169 -2.09 -19.24 8.49
C MET A 169 -1.29 -17.95 8.70
N TRP A 170 -1.89 -16.80 8.41
CA TRP A 170 -1.28 -15.50 8.64
C TRP A 170 -1.55 -15.06 10.08
N ARG A 171 -0.52 -14.62 10.81
CA ARG A 171 -0.66 -14.35 12.26
C ARG A 171 -1.36 -13.03 12.55
N ASP A 172 -1.04 -11.99 11.80
CA ASP A 172 -1.37 -10.60 12.15
C ASP A 172 -2.22 -9.92 11.08
N ALA A 173 -3.15 -10.66 10.46
CA ALA A 173 -4.00 -10.11 9.42
C ALA A 173 -4.92 -9.04 10.02
N ILE A 174 -5.07 -7.92 9.32
CA ILE A 174 -5.95 -6.82 9.71
C ILE A 174 -7.32 -7.06 9.09
N HIS A 175 -8.37 -6.98 9.89
CA HIS A 175 -9.74 -7.10 9.43
C HIS A 175 -10.47 -5.81 9.65
N TYR A 176 -11.12 -5.32 8.59
CA TYR A 176 -11.89 -4.09 8.65
C TYR A 176 -13.04 -4.19 7.65
N ASP A 177 -14.26 -3.96 8.13
CA ASP A 177 -15.48 -3.94 7.30
C ASP A 177 -15.61 -5.14 6.34
N GLY A 178 -15.37 -6.35 6.86
CA GLY A 178 -15.41 -7.60 6.08
C GLY A 178 -14.20 -7.84 5.17
N GLN A 179 -13.31 -6.87 5.01
CA GLN A 179 -12.06 -7.00 4.27
C GLN A 179 -10.95 -7.61 5.13
N VAL A 180 -10.04 -8.34 4.49
CA VAL A 180 -8.86 -8.95 5.13
C VAL A 180 -7.60 -8.44 4.45
N ILE A 181 -6.82 -7.64 5.16
CA ILE A 181 -5.52 -7.13 4.73
C ILE A 181 -4.44 -8.04 5.33
N TRP A 182 -3.60 -8.62 4.47
CA TRP A 182 -2.60 -9.60 4.88
C TRP A 182 -1.40 -9.60 3.92
N GLY A 183 -0.40 -10.44 4.20
CA GLY A 183 0.75 -10.61 3.31
C GLY A 183 1.62 -9.35 3.25
N LEU A 184 2.11 -9.03 2.05
CA LEU A 184 3.00 -7.88 1.85
C LEU A 184 2.34 -6.56 2.27
N THR A 185 1.05 -6.38 1.96
CA THR A 185 0.31 -5.16 2.31
C THR A 185 0.26 -4.94 3.82
N GLU A 186 -0.01 -5.99 4.60
CA GLU A 186 0.01 -5.88 6.07
C GLU A 186 1.41 -5.56 6.60
N ILE A 187 2.46 -6.16 6.03
CA ILE A 187 3.85 -5.86 6.39
C ILE A 187 4.16 -4.39 6.14
N ILE A 188 3.76 -3.84 4.99
CA ILE A 188 3.96 -2.43 4.64
C ILE A 188 3.24 -1.52 5.64
N VAL A 189 1.97 -1.82 5.96
CA VAL A 189 1.20 -1.04 6.94
C VAL A 189 1.85 -1.09 8.32
N ARG A 190 2.40 -2.24 8.73
CA ARG A 190 3.12 -2.37 10.00
C ARG A 190 4.42 -1.55 10.01
N ASN A 191 5.22 -1.61 8.94
CA ASN A 191 6.45 -0.83 8.83
C ASN A 191 6.15 0.67 8.81
N PHE A 192 5.12 1.10 8.07
CA PHE A 192 4.64 2.47 8.08
C PHE A 192 4.30 2.96 9.49
N HIS A 193 3.62 2.13 10.29
CA HIS A 193 3.30 2.46 11.68
C HIS A 193 4.55 2.68 12.55
N GLU A 194 5.61 1.90 12.35
CA GLU A 194 6.88 2.08 13.08
C GLU A 194 7.55 3.41 12.73
N VAL A 195 7.43 3.86 11.48
CA VAL A 195 8.00 5.13 10.99
C VAL A 195 7.28 6.35 11.56
N VAL A 196 5.95 6.29 11.66
CA VAL A 196 5.14 7.46 12.08
C VAL A 196 4.87 7.50 13.59
N ARG A 197 5.57 6.65 14.36
CA ARG A 197 5.36 6.49 15.80
C ARG A 197 6.02 7.57 16.66
#